data_AF-A0A4Y7RZS0-F1
#
_entry.id   AF-A0A4Y7RZS0-F1
#
_cell.length_a   1.000
_cell.length_b   1.000
_cell.length_c   1.000
_cell.angle_alpha   90.00
_cell.angle_beta   90.00
_cell.angle_gamma   90.00
#
_symmetry.space_group_name_H-M   'P 1'
#
loop_
_entity.id
_entity.type
_entity.pdbx_description
1 polymer ?
#
loop_
_entity_poly.entity_id
_entity_poly.type
_entity_poly.pdbx_seq_one_letter_code
_entity_poly.pdbx_strand_id
1 'polypeptide(L)'
;MSYSPFTPFSTTDGNHVVLSYHKSFADFIFDQARSGSFACDQVSHHRLLTEHCFRIMNDNLKFNIANIPSSFIIDCENPDLQNEVQRNISPDLSYSCQSWSRHLSLTQPPFTVVSTLSDFLQLRVLFWIEVMNLLNAATRCDPDLLPSNANGLRRSGVRRLILNDSDLKYVA
;
A
#
# COMPACT_ATOMS: atom_id res chain seq x y z
N MET A 1 35.11 -29.85 -17.91
CA MET A 1 33.75 -29.28 -18.02
C MET A 1 33.14 -29.31 -16.63
N SER A 2 33.34 -28.27 -15.85
CA SER A 2 32.82 -28.14 -14.49
C SER A 2 31.39 -27.57 -14.55
N TYR A 3 30.41 -28.38 -14.20
CA TYR A 3 29.05 -27.88 -13.96
C TYR A 3 29.06 -27.12 -12.63
N SER A 4 28.75 -25.82 -12.69
CA SER A 4 28.40 -25.01 -11.54
C SER A 4 26.97 -25.34 -11.11
N PRO A 5 26.67 -25.56 -9.82
CA PRO A 5 25.32 -25.76 -9.37
C PRO A 5 24.57 -24.43 -9.40
N PHE A 6 23.55 -24.35 -10.25
CA PHE A 6 22.50 -23.34 -10.16
C PHE A 6 21.88 -23.42 -8.77
N THR A 7 22.06 -22.37 -7.97
CA THR A 7 21.26 -22.10 -6.78
C THR A 7 20.29 -20.96 -7.09
N PRO A 8 19.11 -21.23 -7.67
CA PRO A 8 17.99 -20.34 -7.44
C PRO A 8 17.38 -20.77 -6.12
N PHE A 9 17.15 -19.83 -5.21
CA PHE A 9 16.05 -19.79 -4.24
C PHE A 9 16.53 -19.11 -2.95
N SER A 10 15.91 -17.95 -2.74
CA SER A 10 15.86 -17.16 -1.52
C SER A 10 17.17 -16.53 -1.07
N THR A 11 17.47 -15.33 -1.60
CA THR A 11 18.26 -14.36 -0.84
C THR A 11 17.37 -13.87 0.31
N THR A 12 17.53 -14.48 1.49
CA THR A 12 17.17 -13.82 2.75
C THR A 12 18.18 -12.69 2.98
N ASP A 13 17.90 -11.53 2.41
CA ASP A 13 18.37 -10.28 3.01
C ASP A 13 17.57 -10.06 4.30
N GLY A 14 18.10 -9.32 5.28
CA GLY A 14 17.64 -9.27 6.69
C GLY A 14 16.19 -8.82 6.96
N ASN A 15 15.37 -8.65 5.93
CA ASN A 15 13.91 -8.57 6.00
C ASN A 15 13.33 -9.78 5.26
N HIS A 16 12.49 -10.57 5.94
CA HIS A 16 11.81 -11.76 5.42
C HIS A 16 10.81 -11.44 4.28
N VAL A 17 11.28 -10.89 3.17
CA VAL A 17 10.50 -10.51 1.99
C VAL A 17 10.75 -11.56 0.91
N VAL A 18 9.71 -12.34 0.59
CA VAL A 18 9.76 -13.28 -0.53
C VAL A 18 9.39 -12.51 -1.79
N LEU A 19 10.36 -12.26 -2.66
CA LEU A 19 10.17 -11.56 -3.92
C LEU A 19 10.21 -12.53 -5.10
N SER A 20 9.15 -12.52 -5.91
CA SER A 20 9.13 -13.18 -7.22
C SER A 20 9.68 -12.21 -8.26
N TYR A 21 10.99 -12.27 -8.51
CA TYR A 21 11.66 -11.32 -9.40
C TYR A 21 11.33 -11.50 -10.89
N HIS A 22 10.79 -12.65 -11.30
CA HIS A 22 10.57 -12.94 -12.70
C HIS A 22 9.09 -13.18 -13.02
N LYS A 23 8.63 -12.54 -14.09
CA LYS A 23 7.25 -12.63 -14.59
C LYS A 23 6.82 -14.09 -14.84
N SER A 24 7.75 -14.95 -15.25
CA SER A 24 7.46 -16.38 -15.49
C SER A 24 6.91 -17.11 -14.27
N PHE A 25 7.24 -16.69 -13.05
CA PHE A 25 6.70 -17.30 -11.84
C PHE A 25 5.22 -16.96 -11.68
N ALA A 26 4.87 -15.68 -11.79
CA ALA A 26 3.47 -15.24 -11.77
C ALA A 26 2.67 -15.89 -12.91
N ASP A 27 3.22 -15.89 -14.13
CA ASP A 27 2.59 -16.51 -15.29
C ASP A 27 2.44 -18.04 -15.15
N PHE A 28 3.28 -18.69 -14.33
CA PHE A 28 3.16 -20.11 -14.03
C PHE A 28 2.11 -20.38 -12.94
N ILE A 29 2.19 -19.67 -11.82
CA ILE A 29 1.36 -19.93 -10.63
C ILE A 29 -0.11 -19.58 -10.86
N PHE A 30 -0.41 -18.63 -11.75
CA PHE A 30 -1.78 -18.23 -12.07
C PHE A 30 -2.37 -19.00 -13.28
N ASP A 31 -1.60 -19.88 -13.92
CA ASP A 31 -2.07 -20.72 -15.02
C ASP A 31 -2.37 -22.13 -14.51
N GLN A 32 -3.65 -22.45 -14.39
CA GLN A 32 -4.16 -23.74 -13.91
C GLN A 32 -3.68 -24.93 -14.76
N ALA A 33 -3.53 -24.74 -16.07
CA ALA A 33 -3.07 -25.79 -16.98
C ALA A 33 -1.59 -26.09 -16.79
N ARG A 34 -0.79 -25.07 -16.43
CA ARG A 34 0.66 -25.19 -16.23
C ARG A 34 1.04 -25.62 -14.81
N SER A 35 0.35 -25.13 -13.80
CA SER A 35 0.71 -25.34 -12.38
C SER A 35 -0.09 -26.44 -11.69
N GLY A 36 -1.18 -26.92 -12.29
CA GLY A 36 -1.95 -28.06 -11.78
C GLY A 36 -2.38 -27.84 -10.32
N SER A 37 -1.98 -28.72 -9.41
CA SER A 37 -2.31 -28.61 -7.98
C SER A 37 -1.73 -27.37 -7.27
N PHE A 38 -0.76 -26.68 -7.89
CA PHE A 38 -0.13 -25.48 -7.34
C PHE A 38 -0.75 -24.18 -7.87
N ALA A 39 -1.79 -24.27 -8.70
CA ALA A 39 -2.46 -23.12 -9.25
C ALA A 39 -3.09 -22.26 -8.17
N CYS A 40 -2.86 -20.95 -8.26
CA CYS A 40 -3.45 -19.96 -7.39
C CYS A 40 -4.57 -19.25 -8.14
N ASP A 41 -5.77 -19.21 -7.55
CA ASP A 41 -6.83 -18.35 -8.07
C ASP A 41 -6.54 -16.89 -7.71
N GLN A 42 -6.21 -16.11 -8.73
CA GLN A 42 -5.80 -14.72 -8.58
C GLN A 42 -6.91 -13.86 -7.93
N VAL A 43 -8.17 -14.12 -8.27
CA VAL A 43 -9.32 -13.36 -7.74
C VAL A 43 -9.50 -13.64 -6.25
N SER A 44 -9.48 -14.90 -5.84
CA SER A 44 -9.55 -15.31 -4.42
C SER A 44 -8.37 -14.76 -3.63
N HIS A 45 -7.17 -14.75 -4.21
CA HIS A 45 -5.99 -14.19 -3.56
C HIS A 45 -6.12 -12.68 -3.32
N HIS A 46 -6.57 -11.91 -4.33
CA HIS A 46 -6.84 -10.49 -4.15
C HIS A 46 -7.93 -10.22 -3.11
N ARG A 47 -8.96 -11.06 -3.04
CA ARG A 47 -9.98 -10.96 -2.00
C ARG A 47 -9.41 -11.14 -0.61
N LEU A 48 -8.60 -12.18 -0.39
CA LEU A 48 -7.94 -12.42 0.89
C LEU A 48 -7.05 -11.23 1.29
N LEU A 49 -6.30 -10.67 0.33
CA LEU A 49 -5.47 -9.48 0.59
C LEU A 49 -6.32 -8.26 0.95
N THR A 50 -7.45 -8.02 0.27
CA THR A 50 -8.38 -6.95 0.62
C THR A 50 -8.92 -7.10 2.04
N GLU A 51 -9.43 -8.29 2.39
CA GLU A 51 -9.96 -8.58 3.73
C GLU A 51 -8.86 -8.40 4.81
N HIS A 52 -7.64 -8.85 4.51
CA HIS A 52 -6.50 -8.68 5.42
C HIS A 52 -6.10 -7.21 5.61
N CYS A 53 -6.09 -6.41 4.53
CA CYS A 53 -5.80 -4.98 4.61
C CYS A 53 -6.84 -4.27 5.49
N PHE A 54 -8.13 -4.55 5.31
CA PHE A 54 -9.18 -3.96 6.14
C PHE A 54 -9.05 -4.36 7.61
N ARG A 55 -8.71 -5.62 7.89
CA ARG A 55 -8.45 -6.09 9.26
C ARG A 55 -7.31 -5.30 9.91
N ILE A 56 -6.15 -5.22 9.25
CA ILE A 56 -5.01 -4.44 9.78
C ILE A 56 -5.40 -2.98 10.02
N MET A 57 -6.06 -2.34 9.05
CA MET A 57 -6.46 -0.95 9.19
C MET A 57 -7.47 -0.75 10.32
N ASN A 58 -8.43 -1.66 10.49
CA ASN A 58 -9.40 -1.57 11.59
C ASN A 58 -8.76 -1.71 12.97
N ASP A 59 -7.74 -2.57 13.08
CA ASP A 59 -7.04 -2.86 14.33
C ASP A 59 -6.02 -1.77 14.72
N ASN A 60 -5.39 -1.12 13.73
CA ASN A 60 -4.21 -0.28 13.97
C ASN A 60 -4.40 1.21 13.65
N LEU A 61 -5.41 1.60 12.88
CA LEU A 61 -5.70 3.02 12.65
C LEU A 61 -6.25 3.67 13.91
N LYS A 62 -5.65 4.79 14.27
CA LYS A 62 -6.06 5.63 15.40
C LYS A 62 -5.81 7.09 15.08
N PHE A 63 -6.54 7.97 15.75
CA PHE A 63 -6.33 9.42 15.66
C PHE A 63 -4.94 9.80 16.18
N ASN A 64 -4.28 10.73 15.50
CA ASN A 64 -2.96 11.24 15.85
C ASN A 64 -1.93 10.11 16.00
N ILE A 65 -1.86 9.23 15.01
CA ILE A 65 -1.06 8.00 15.08
C ILE A 65 0.43 8.27 15.30
N ALA A 66 0.94 9.38 14.77
CA ALA A 66 2.33 9.83 14.93
C ALA A 66 2.54 10.77 16.14
N ASN A 67 1.56 10.85 17.06
CA ASN A 67 1.63 11.66 18.28
C ASN A 67 2.13 13.10 18.05
N ILE A 68 1.69 13.72 16.95
CA ILE A 68 2.14 15.06 16.59
C ILE A 68 1.60 16.03 17.66
N PRO A 69 2.48 16.83 18.29
CA PRO A 69 2.09 17.68 19.41
C PRO A 69 1.21 18.86 18.98
N SER A 70 1.30 19.28 17.72
CA SER A 70 0.59 20.45 17.20
C SER A 70 0.39 20.36 15.69
N SER A 71 -0.82 20.64 15.23
CA SER A 71 -1.12 20.81 13.80
C SER A 71 -0.72 22.19 13.24
N PHE A 72 -0.16 23.07 14.07
CA PHE A 72 0.30 24.41 13.65
C PHE A 72 1.74 24.40 13.13
N ILE A 73 2.48 23.33 13.37
CA ILE A 73 3.84 23.15 12.86
C ILE A 73 3.73 22.50 11.48
N ILE A 74 4.45 23.03 10.50
CA ILE A 74 4.51 22.42 9.17
C ILE A 74 5.25 21.09 9.29
N ASP A 75 4.73 20.05 8.64
CA ASP A 75 5.28 18.68 8.71
C ASP A 75 6.80 18.61 8.50
N CYS A 76 7.34 19.33 7.50
CA CYS A 76 8.78 19.34 7.21
C CYS A 76 9.61 20.18 8.18
N GLU A 77 8.98 20.98 9.03
CA GLU A 77 9.65 21.72 10.11
C GLU A 77 9.63 20.93 11.42
N ASN A 78 8.90 19.80 11.49
CA ASN A 78 8.91 18.90 12.63
C ASN A 78 10.04 17.86 12.47
N PRO A 79 11.15 17.99 13.21
CA PRO A 79 12.30 17.09 13.07
C PRO A 79 11.99 15.66 13.53
N ASP A 80 10.98 15.48 14.39
CA ASP A 80 10.62 14.18 14.96
C ASP A 80 9.61 13.41 14.09
N LEU A 81 9.01 14.07 13.10
CA LEU A 81 7.92 13.50 12.30
C LEU A 81 8.32 12.17 11.65
N GLN A 82 9.50 12.10 11.03
CA GLN A 82 9.96 10.87 10.37
C GLN A 82 10.11 9.72 11.36
N ASN A 83 10.71 9.99 12.52
CA ASN A 83 10.92 9.00 13.57
C ASN A 83 9.59 8.51 14.13
N GLU A 84 8.64 9.42 14.35
CA GLU A 84 7.31 9.07 14.84
C GLU A 84 6.50 8.27 13.80
N VAL A 85 6.60 8.62 12.51
CA VAL A 85 5.98 7.83 11.45
C VAL A 85 6.55 6.42 11.39
N GLN A 86 7.88 6.27 11.39
CA GLN A 86 8.52 4.94 11.36
C GLN A 86 8.21 4.10 12.61
N ARG A 87 8.08 4.75 13.78
CA ARG A 87 7.76 4.07 15.05
C ARG A 87 6.32 3.59 15.13
N ASN A 88 5.38 4.40 14.65
CA ASN A 88 3.94 4.17 14.87
C ASN A 88 3.23 3.54 13.67
N ILE A 89 3.78 3.64 12.45
CA ILE A 89 3.21 3.06 11.24
C ILE A 89 4.06 1.85 10.83
N SER A 90 3.58 0.65 11.15
CA SER A 90 4.25 -0.58 10.78
C SER A 90 4.29 -0.77 9.25
N PRO A 91 5.23 -1.57 8.72
CA PRO A 91 5.28 -1.90 7.30
C PRO A 91 3.96 -2.51 6.79
N ASP A 92 3.32 -3.36 7.60
CA ASP A 92 2.06 -4.01 7.26
C ASP A 92 0.89 -3.02 7.18
N LEU A 93 0.84 -2.05 8.11
CA LEU A 93 -0.16 -0.97 8.08
C LEU A 93 0.07 -0.05 6.89
N SER A 94 1.32 0.34 6.64
CA SER A 94 1.71 1.15 5.49
C SER A 94 1.31 0.48 4.17
N TYR A 95 1.61 -0.82 4.02
CA TYR A 95 1.20 -1.61 2.87
C TYR A 95 -0.33 -1.67 2.72
N SER A 96 -1.02 -1.96 3.81
CA SER A 96 -2.49 -2.09 3.83
C SER A 96 -3.16 -0.78 3.40
N CYS A 97 -2.74 0.35 3.97
CA CYS A 97 -3.26 1.69 3.64
C CYS A 97 -3.05 2.06 2.17
N GLN A 98 -1.96 1.61 1.54
CA GLN A 98 -1.62 1.93 0.15
C GLN A 98 -2.24 0.96 -0.87
N SER A 99 -2.47 -0.30 -0.50
CA SER A 99 -2.75 -1.38 -1.47
C SER A 99 -4.20 -1.88 -1.46
N TRP A 100 -4.98 -1.63 -0.41
CA TRP A 100 -6.32 -2.20 -0.25
C TRP A 100 -7.25 -1.95 -1.45
N SER A 101 -7.22 -0.73 -2.01
CA SER A 101 -8.11 -0.31 -3.11
C SER A 101 -7.76 -0.99 -4.42
N ARG A 102 -6.46 -1.22 -4.66
CA ARG A 102 -5.97 -2.00 -5.80
C ARG A 102 -6.34 -3.47 -5.68
N HIS A 103 -6.23 -4.06 -4.50
CA HIS A 103 -6.68 -5.43 -4.30
C HIS A 103 -8.19 -5.54 -4.52
N LEU A 104 -8.95 -4.60 -3.98
CA LEU A 104 -10.39 -4.56 -4.13
C LEU A 104 -10.82 -4.45 -5.60
N SER A 105 -10.17 -3.59 -6.40
CA SER A 105 -10.52 -3.43 -7.82
C SER A 105 -10.21 -4.65 -8.68
N LEU A 106 -9.32 -5.53 -8.21
CA LEU A 106 -8.97 -6.80 -8.86
C LEU A 106 -9.83 -7.97 -8.37
N THR A 107 -10.74 -7.73 -7.43
CA THR A 107 -11.79 -8.70 -7.06
C THR A 107 -13.04 -8.46 -7.91
N GLN A 108 -13.83 -9.52 -8.14
CA GLN A 108 -15.26 -9.35 -8.42
C GLN A 108 -15.94 -9.25 -7.05
N PRO A 109 -16.29 -8.04 -6.57
CA PRO A 109 -16.56 -7.86 -5.15
C PRO A 109 -17.91 -8.50 -4.78
N PRO A 110 -17.93 -9.49 -3.87
CA PRO A 110 -19.18 -9.94 -3.29
C PRO A 110 -19.74 -8.83 -2.39
N PHE A 111 -21.06 -8.85 -2.16
CA PHE A 111 -21.76 -7.87 -1.32
C PHE A 111 -21.09 -7.65 0.05
N THR A 112 -20.49 -8.69 0.63
CA THR A 112 -19.79 -8.66 1.93
C THR A 112 -18.55 -7.77 1.96
N VAL A 113 -17.87 -7.58 0.84
CA VAL A 113 -16.69 -6.70 0.75
C VAL A 113 -17.15 -5.24 0.63
N VAL A 114 -18.27 -5.00 -0.05
CA VAL A 114 -18.89 -3.67 -0.17
C VAL A 114 -19.39 -3.17 1.19
N SER A 115 -20.02 -4.03 2.00
CA SER A 115 -20.42 -3.66 3.37
C SER A 115 -19.21 -3.32 4.23
N THR A 116 -18.16 -4.15 4.19
CA THR A 116 -16.91 -3.90 4.93
C THR A 116 -16.28 -2.57 4.55
N LEU A 117 -16.28 -2.23 3.26
CA LEU A 117 -15.81 -0.93 2.78
C LEU A 117 -16.67 0.22 3.32
N SER A 118 -17.99 0.08 3.31
CA SER A 118 -18.90 1.11 3.83
C SER A 118 -18.66 1.38 5.31
N ASP A 119 -18.57 0.33 6.12
CA ASP A 119 -18.30 0.43 7.56
C ASP A 119 -16.94 1.08 7.83
N PHE A 120 -15.92 0.67 7.07
CA PHE A 120 -14.58 1.25 7.14
C PHE A 120 -14.62 2.76 6.83
N LEU A 121 -15.29 3.15 5.75
CA LEU A 121 -15.35 4.55 5.35
C LEU A 121 -16.08 5.42 6.40
N GLN A 122 -17.09 4.87 7.07
CA GLN A 122 -17.79 5.60 8.13
C GLN A 122 -16.95 5.76 9.40
N LEU A 123 -16.14 4.76 9.76
CA LEU A 123 -15.48 4.71 11.07
C LEU A 123 -13.99 5.06 11.05
N ARG A 124 -13.32 4.94 9.90
CA ARG A 124 -11.85 4.92 9.81
C ARG A 124 -11.28 5.77 8.67
N VAL A 125 -12.09 6.34 7.78
CA VAL A 125 -11.59 7.10 6.61
C VAL A 125 -10.66 8.24 6.99
N LEU A 126 -10.97 8.98 8.07
CA LEU A 126 -10.15 10.12 8.49
C LEU A 126 -8.79 9.68 9.01
N PHE A 127 -8.73 8.59 9.78
CA PHE A 127 -7.46 8.03 10.27
C PHE A 127 -6.63 7.44 9.13
N TRP A 128 -7.28 6.86 8.12
CA TRP A 128 -6.60 6.42 6.91
C TRP A 128 -6.02 7.59 6.12
N ILE A 129 -6.78 8.67 5.92
CA ILE A 129 -6.28 9.90 5.27
C ILE A 129 -5.09 10.47 6.05
N GLU A 130 -5.15 10.47 7.38
CA GLU A 130 -4.06 10.89 8.24
C GLU A 130 -2.79 10.07 7.97
N VAL A 131 -2.87 8.74 7.99
CA VAL A 131 -1.72 7.86 7.68
C VAL A 131 -1.18 8.11 6.27
N MET A 132 -2.05 8.23 5.26
CA MET A 132 -1.62 8.48 3.88
C MET A 132 -0.89 9.83 3.75
N ASN A 133 -1.35 10.86 4.46
CA ASN A 133 -0.69 12.17 4.50
C ASN A 133 0.68 12.06 5.18
N LEU A 134 0.75 11.39 6.33
CA LEU A 134 1.99 11.20 7.09
C LEU A 134 3.05 10.42 6.31
N LEU A 135 2.66 9.34 5.63
CA LEU A 135 3.57 8.58 4.77
C LEU A 135 4.15 9.46 3.66
N ASN A 136 3.32 10.26 2.99
CA ASN A 136 3.78 11.17 1.96
C ASN A 136 4.62 12.33 2.53
N ALA A 137 4.29 12.84 3.72
CA ALA A 137 5.08 13.87 4.40
C ALA A 137 6.47 13.33 4.77
N ALA A 138 6.54 12.14 5.38
CA ALA A 138 7.79 11.50 5.74
C ALA A 138 8.72 11.30 4.52
N THR A 139 8.18 10.93 3.36
CA THR A 139 8.97 10.83 2.11
C THR A 139 9.42 12.19 1.58
N ARG A 140 8.59 13.24 1.67
CA ARG A 140 8.92 14.58 1.12
C ARG A 140 9.90 15.37 1.98
N CYS A 141 9.81 15.19 3.29
CA CYS A 141 10.64 15.88 4.26
C CYS A 141 11.95 15.11 4.52
N ASP A 142 12.19 14.01 3.80
CA ASP A 142 13.43 13.26 3.84
C ASP A 142 14.55 14.02 3.12
N PRO A 143 15.56 14.53 3.83
CA PRO A 143 16.65 15.28 3.24
C PRO A 143 17.54 14.42 2.33
N ASP A 144 17.61 13.10 2.54
CA ASP A 144 18.43 12.18 1.76
C ASP A 144 17.77 11.76 0.44
N LEU A 145 16.45 11.98 0.31
CA LEU A 145 15.66 11.71 -0.91
C LEU A 145 15.40 12.96 -1.77
N LEU A 146 15.89 14.15 -1.37
CA LEU A 146 15.79 15.34 -2.21
C LEU A 146 16.80 15.28 -3.36
N PRO A 147 16.38 15.28 -4.64
CA PRO A 147 17.31 15.36 -5.75
C PRO A 147 18.07 16.70 -5.69
N SER A 148 19.39 16.66 -5.86
CA SER A 148 20.33 17.81 -5.81
C SER A 148 20.08 18.90 -6.87
N ASN A 149 18.97 18.82 -7.59
CA ASN A 149 18.49 19.79 -8.55
C ASN A 149 17.00 20.05 -8.20
N ALA A 150 16.76 21.15 -7.49
CA ALA A 150 15.44 21.67 -7.22
C ALA A 150 15.41 23.19 -7.48
N ASN A 151 15.97 23.60 -8.61
CA ASN A 151 15.77 24.95 -9.17
C ASN A 151 14.82 24.86 -10.37
N GLY A 152 13.59 24.41 -10.13
CA GLY A 152 12.57 24.37 -11.16
C GLY A 152 11.42 23.45 -10.81
N LEU A 153 10.42 23.98 -10.10
CA LEU A 153 8.98 23.66 -10.13
C LEU A 153 8.35 23.89 -8.76
N ARG A 154 8.17 25.18 -8.43
CA ARG A 154 7.08 25.57 -7.54
C ARG A 154 5.77 25.56 -8.34
N ARG A 155 4.79 24.83 -7.79
CA ARG A 155 3.31 24.94 -7.94
C ARG A 155 2.62 24.29 -9.15
N SER A 156 2.03 23.14 -8.89
CA SER A 156 0.60 22.83 -9.08
C SER A 156 0.32 21.55 -8.28
N GLY A 157 -0.40 21.58 -7.15
CA GLY A 157 -1.86 21.58 -7.18
C GLY A 157 -2.34 20.13 -7.20
N VAL A 158 -2.74 19.62 -6.02
CA VAL A 158 -3.61 18.45 -5.78
C VAL A 158 -3.43 17.28 -6.77
N ARG A 159 -2.73 16.21 -6.35
CA ARG A 159 -2.95 14.90 -6.98
C ARG A 159 -4.39 14.47 -6.64
N ARG A 160 -5.25 14.74 -7.62
CA ARG A 160 -6.62 14.27 -7.82
C ARG A 160 -6.78 12.85 -7.25
N LEU A 161 -7.76 12.68 -6.35
CA LEU A 161 -8.42 11.40 -6.12
C LEU A 161 -8.80 10.87 -7.51
N ILE A 162 -8.13 9.81 -7.96
CA ILE A 162 -8.48 9.16 -9.23
C ILE A 162 -9.78 8.39 -8.97
N LEU A 163 -10.91 9.11 -8.99
CA LEU A 163 -12.12 8.60 -9.59
C LEU A 163 -11.89 8.74 -11.09
N ASN A 164 -11.82 7.61 -11.79
CA ASN A 164 -11.65 7.59 -13.23
C ASN A 164 -12.95 8.08 -13.88
N ASP A 165 -12.84 8.80 -15.01
CA ASP A 165 -13.97 9.26 -15.84
C ASP A 165 -14.88 8.12 -16.34
N SER A 166 -14.51 6.85 -16.11
CA SER A 166 -15.36 5.69 -16.34
C SER A 166 -16.54 5.58 -15.37
N ASP A 167 -16.51 6.26 -14.22
CA ASP A 167 -17.53 6.14 -13.16
C ASP A 167 -18.70 7.14 -13.31
N LEU A 168 -18.66 8.05 -14.29
CA LEU A 168 -19.72 9.04 -14.54
C LEU A 168 -20.76 8.61 -15.59
N LYS A 169 -20.73 7.36 -16.09
CA LYS A 169 -21.70 6.88 -17.09
C LYS A 169 -22.94 6.17 -16.52
N TYR A 170 -23.07 6.06 -15.20
CA TYR A 170 -24.16 5.29 -14.59
C TYR A 170 -24.99 6.06 -13.54
N VAL A 171 -25.05 7.39 -13.64
CA VAL A 171 -26.03 8.17 -12.87
C VAL A 171 -26.90 8.99 -13.83
N ALA A 172 -27.93 8.32 -14.36
CA ALA A 172 -29.19 8.87 -14.82
C ALA A 172 -30.24 7.75 -14.80
#